data_AF-A0A171B7W3-F1
#
_entry.id   AF-A0A171B7W3-F1
#
_cell.length_a   1.000
_cell.length_b   1.000
_cell.length_c   1.000
_cell.angle_alpha   90.00
_cell.angle_beta   90.00
_cell.angle_gamma   90.00
#
_symmetry.space_group_name_H-M   'P 1'
#
loop_
_entity.id
_entity.type
_entity.pdbx_description
1 polymer ?
#
loop_
_entity_poly.entity_id
_entity_poly.type
_entity_poly.pdbx_seq_one_letter_code
_entity_poly.pdbx_strand_id
1 'polypeptide(L)'
;CYNMGFVKVVKNKQYFKRYQVKFKRRREGKTDYYARKRLIVQDKNKYNTPKYRLIVRLSNKDITCQVAYSRIEGDKIVCAAYSHELPVYGIKVGLTNYAASYCTGLLLARRLLQKLKLDKLYSGTTDVTGDEYNVENLDEGPGAFRCYLDVGLMKTSAGARVFGALKGAVDGGLNIPHSMKRFPGYDAESKEFNAEVHRKHIFGIHVADYMRQLAEEDDDAYKRQFSQYIKFGITADMIEEMYKKAHAAIRADPAHKKVERTKEPVKKRWNKRKLSLAERKNCIKQKKASFLQKIQSGEGEA
;
A
#
# COMPACT_ATOMS: atom_id res chain seq x y z
N CYS A 1 -32.20 13.10 33.02
CA CYS A 1 -30.87 12.93 33.63
C CYS A 1 -29.91 14.03 33.17
N TYR A 2 -29.99 15.21 33.80
CA TYR A 2 -29.00 16.27 33.66
C TYR A 2 -27.81 15.92 34.55
N ASN A 3 -26.73 15.41 33.97
CA ASN A 3 -25.48 15.18 34.69
C ASN A 3 -24.35 15.95 34.01
N MET A 4 -24.24 17.26 34.32
CA MET A 4 -23.05 18.06 34.07
C MET A 4 -22.92 19.08 35.20
N GLY A 5 -21.94 18.91 36.10
CA GLY A 5 -21.71 19.86 37.19
C GLY A 5 -20.31 19.92 37.82
N PHE A 6 -19.34 19.08 37.42
CA PHE A 6 -18.04 19.03 38.11
C PHE A 6 -16.81 19.20 37.20
N VAL A 7 -16.96 19.33 35.88
CA VAL A 7 -15.82 19.45 34.95
C VAL A 7 -15.85 20.76 34.18
N LYS A 8 -14.79 21.58 34.33
CA LYS A 8 -14.61 22.84 33.59
C LYS A 8 -14.59 22.58 32.08
N VAL A 9 -15.36 23.36 31.32
CA VAL A 9 -15.38 23.27 29.85
C VAL A 9 -14.08 23.83 29.25
N VAL A 10 -13.14 22.93 28.90
CA VAL A 10 -11.83 23.30 28.33
C VAL A 10 -11.91 23.66 26.84
N LYS A 11 -12.74 22.96 26.05
CA LYS A 11 -12.93 23.20 24.60
C LYS A 11 -13.94 24.32 24.34
N ASN A 12 -13.66 25.50 24.85
CA ASN A 12 -14.50 26.69 24.72
C ASN A 12 -14.17 27.52 23.46
N LYS A 13 -14.89 28.63 23.23
CA LYS A 13 -14.63 29.56 22.11
C LYS A 13 -13.19 30.09 22.11
N GLN A 14 -12.61 30.34 23.28
CA GLN A 14 -11.24 30.84 23.42
C GLN A 14 -10.18 29.79 23.05
N TYR A 15 -10.46 28.50 23.27
CA TYR A 15 -9.62 27.40 22.83
C TYR A 15 -9.54 27.35 21.30
N PHE A 16 -10.69 27.31 20.62
CA PHE A 16 -10.73 27.20 19.16
C PHE A 16 -10.14 28.42 18.43
N LYS A 17 -10.22 29.62 19.03
CA LYS A 17 -9.55 30.82 18.49
C LYS A 17 -8.01 30.69 18.44
N ARG A 18 -7.41 29.91 19.35
CA ARG A 18 -5.96 29.71 19.46
C ARG A 18 -5.48 28.36 18.93
N TYR A 19 -6.41 27.47 18.57
CA TYR A 19 -6.07 26.12 18.16
C TYR A 19 -5.46 26.11 16.75
N GLN A 20 -4.15 25.87 16.67
CA GLN A 20 -3.47 25.68 15.41
C GLN A 20 -3.61 24.24 14.93
N VAL A 21 -4.33 24.05 13.83
CA VAL A 21 -4.53 22.73 13.23
C VAL A 21 -3.22 22.22 12.60
N LYS A 22 -2.88 20.95 12.84
CA LYS A 22 -1.80 20.28 12.08
C LYS A 22 -2.18 20.11 10.61
N PHE A 23 -1.21 19.83 9.74
CA PHE A 23 -1.46 19.58 8.31
C PHE A 23 -2.47 18.46 8.08
N LYS A 24 -3.27 18.58 7.00
CA LYS A 24 -4.40 17.67 6.71
C LYS A 24 -4.02 16.19 6.80
N ARG A 25 -2.94 15.77 6.14
CA ARG A 25 -2.50 14.35 6.14
C ARG A 25 -1.97 13.87 7.49
N ARG A 26 -1.49 14.78 8.35
CA ARG A 26 -1.11 14.45 9.73
C ARG A 26 -2.35 14.25 10.60
N ARG A 27 -3.39 15.07 10.42
CA ARG A 27 -4.69 14.89 11.10
C ARG A 27 -5.40 13.60 10.67
N GLU A 28 -5.26 13.22 9.40
CA GLU A 28 -5.76 11.93 8.89
C GLU A 28 -4.87 10.73 9.27
N GLY A 29 -3.73 10.95 9.94
CA GLY A 29 -2.83 9.86 10.34
C GLY A 29 -2.18 9.10 9.18
N LYS A 30 -1.99 9.74 8.01
CA LYS A 30 -1.50 9.08 6.78
C LYS A 30 -0.05 9.38 6.45
N THR A 31 0.54 10.41 7.06
CA THR A 31 1.88 10.86 6.69
C THR A 31 2.60 11.44 7.88
N ASP A 32 3.81 10.94 8.10
CA ASP A 32 4.81 11.64 8.89
C ASP A 32 5.58 12.61 7.97
N TYR A 33 5.45 13.91 8.26
CA TYR A 33 6.14 14.95 7.51
C TYR A 33 7.64 15.01 7.81
N TYR A 34 8.08 14.47 8.96
CA TYR A 34 9.49 14.42 9.34
C TYR A 34 10.26 13.42 8.46
N ALA A 35 9.76 12.18 8.35
CA ALA A 35 10.28 11.18 7.42
C ALA A 35 10.14 11.65 5.97
N ARG A 36 8.96 12.18 5.58
CA ARG A 36 8.73 12.63 4.21
C ARG A 36 9.70 13.73 3.77
N LYS A 37 9.96 14.74 4.61
CA LYS A 37 10.89 15.83 4.28
C LYS A 37 12.28 15.29 3.90
N ARG A 38 12.82 14.34 4.67
CA ARG A 38 14.14 13.75 4.40
C ARG A 38 14.16 12.90 3.13
N LEU A 39 13.07 12.20 2.87
CA LEU A 39 12.98 11.31 1.73
C LEU A 39 12.86 12.06 0.40
N ILE A 40 12.04 13.11 0.34
CA ILE A 40 11.70 13.78 -0.92
C ILE A 40 12.60 14.96 -1.29
N VAL A 41 13.23 15.61 -0.31
CA VAL A 41 14.07 16.79 -0.58
C VAL A 41 15.32 16.33 -1.34
N GLN A 42 15.59 17.05 -2.44
CA GLN A 42 16.75 16.85 -3.29
C GLN A 42 17.75 17.98 -3.08
N ASP A 43 19.02 17.69 -3.29
CA ASP A 43 20.09 18.69 -3.24
C ASP A 43 19.87 19.77 -4.29
N LYS A 44 20.07 21.04 -3.91
CA LYS A 44 19.79 22.19 -4.80
C LYS A 44 20.70 22.21 -6.03
N ASN A 45 21.90 21.65 -5.94
CA ASN A 45 22.85 21.54 -7.05
C ASN A 45 22.43 20.52 -8.12
N LYS A 46 21.43 19.67 -7.85
CA LYS A 46 20.84 18.74 -8.82
C LYS A 46 19.65 19.35 -9.59
N TYR A 47 19.31 20.61 -9.30
CA TYR A 47 18.27 21.40 -9.97
C TYR A 47 16.95 20.63 -10.14
N ASN A 48 16.58 20.32 -11.38
CA ASN A 48 15.31 19.69 -11.73
C ASN A 48 15.33 18.15 -11.70
N THR A 49 16.46 17.54 -11.32
CA THR A 49 16.61 16.09 -11.28
C THR A 49 15.66 15.46 -10.25
N PRO A 50 14.70 14.63 -10.67
CA PRO A 50 13.73 14.03 -9.76
C PRO A 50 14.39 13.04 -8.80
N LYS A 51 14.03 13.13 -7.52
CA LYS A 51 14.38 12.10 -6.52
C LYS A 51 13.25 11.07 -6.45
N TYR A 52 13.51 9.89 -7.00
CA TYR A 52 12.51 8.82 -7.07
C TYR A 52 12.41 8.03 -5.77
N ARG A 53 11.18 7.65 -5.40
CA ARG A 53 10.91 6.79 -4.26
C ARG A 53 9.97 5.66 -4.62
N LEU A 54 10.23 4.49 -4.05
CA LEU A 54 9.38 3.32 -4.07
C LEU A 54 8.42 3.40 -2.88
N ILE A 55 7.17 3.77 -3.14
CA ILE A 55 6.09 3.81 -2.16
C ILE A 55 5.47 2.43 -2.07
N VAL A 56 5.58 1.79 -0.90
CA VAL A 56 4.92 0.52 -0.60
C VAL A 56 3.85 0.77 0.46
N ARG A 57 2.60 0.39 0.16
CA ARG A 57 1.47 0.51 1.09
C ARG A 57 0.76 -0.82 1.18
N LEU A 58 0.62 -1.31 2.41
CA LEU A 58 -0.15 -2.51 2.72
C LEU A 58 -1.54 -2.07 3.18
N SER A 59 -2.56 -2.60 2.54
CA SER A 59 -3.94 -2.54 3.02
C SER A 59 -4.41 -3.93 3.45
N ASN A 60 -5.62 -4.04 3.99
CA ASN A 60 -6.12 -5.32 4.47
C ASN A 60 -6.33 -6.36 3.36
N LYS A 61 -6.54 -5.92 2.12
CA LYS A 61 -6.86 -6.81 0.98
C LYS A 61 -5.95 -6.62 -0.23
N ASP A 62 -5.04 -5.65 -0.21
CA ASP A 62 -4.23 -5.30 -1.37
C ASP A 62 -2.87 -4.73 -0.95
N ILE A 63 -1.85 -5.00 -1.76
CA ILE A 63 -0.52 -4.39 -1.68
C ILE A 63 -0.38 -3.44 -2.86
N THR A 64 -0.05 -2.19 -2.56
CA THR A 64 0.17 -1.14 -3.57
C THR A 64 1.64 -0.75 -3.59
N CYS A 65 2.26 -0.87 -4.76
CA CYS A 65 3.64 -0.46 -5.00
C CYS A 65 3.65 0.61 -6.09
N GLN A 66 4.29 1.76 -5.83
CA GLN A 66 4.33 2.89 -6.76
C GLN A 66 5.71 3.52 -6.79
N VAL A 67 6.17 3.94 -7.97
CA VAL A 67 7.34 4.81 -8.09
C VAL A 67 6.87 6.24 -8.31
N ALA A 68 7.32 7.16 -7.46
CA ALA A 68 6.91 8.55 -7.49
C ALA A 68 8.08 9.50 -7.29
N TYR A 69 7.93 10.73 -7.76
CA TYR A 69 8.77 11.86 -7.37
C TYR A 69 7.89 13.06 -7.02
N SER A 70 8.44 14.00 -6.25
CA SER A 70 7.68 15.16 -5.76
C SER A 70 7.84 16.38 -6.67
N ARG A 71 6.74 17.09 -6.92
CA ARG A 71 6.69 18.44 -7.52
C ARG A 71 5.90 19.37 -6.59
N ILE A 72 5.91 20.67 -6.89
CA ILE A 72 5.24 21.71 -6.09
C ILE A 72 3.72 21.47 -6.03
N GLU A 73 3.11 21.12 -7.16
CA GLU A 73 1.66 20.82 -7.26
C GLU A 73 1.26 19.54 -6.51
N GLY A 74 2.19 18.60 -6.37
CA GLY A 74 1.93 17.27 -5.84
C GLY A 74 2.92 16.23 -6.36
N ASP A 75 2.74 15.00 -5.88
CA ASP A 75 3.55 13.88 -6.32
C ASP A 75 3.10 13.39 -7.70
N LYS A 76 4.06 13.13 -8.60
CA LYS A 76 3.80 12.50 -9.89
C LYS A 76 4.17 11.02 -9.79
N ILE A 77 3.21 10.16 -10.12
CA ILE A 77 3.42 8.70 -10.17
C ILE A 77 3.95 8.33 -11.55
N VAL A 78 5.10 7.67 -11.60
CA VAL A 78 5.73 7.21 -12.84
C VAL A 78 5.18 5.85 -13.26
N CYS A 79 5.07 4.94 -12.28
CA CYS A 79 4.60 3.58 -12.46
C CYS A 79 3.87 3.12 -11.18
N ALA A 80 2.90 2.23 -11.35
CA ALA A 80 2.15 1.61 -10.26
C ALA A 80 1.94 0.12 -10.56
N ALA A 81 1.90 -0.70 -9.52
CA ALA A 81 1.53 -2.11 -9.55
C ALA A 81 0.74 -2.45 -8.29
N TYR A 82 -0.18 -3.40 -8.42
CA TYR A 82 -1.10 -3.79 -7.35
C TYR A 82 -1.19 -5.29 -7.23
N SER A 83 -1.44 -5.80 -6.02
CA SER A 83 -1.58 -7.24 -5.83
C SER A 83 -2.84 -7.81 -6.48
N HIS A 84 -3.90 -7.02 -6.63
CA HIS A 84 -5.10 -7.44 -7.36
C HIS A 84 -4.88 -7.62 -8.88
N GLU A 85 -3.73 -7.23 -9.42
CA GLU A 85 -3.33 -7.55 -10.81
C GLU A 85 -2.64 -8.93 -10.90
N LEU A 86 -2.13 -9.47 -9.79
CA LEU A 86 -1.41 -10.76 -9.75
C LEU A 86 -2.22 -11.98 -10.23
N PRO A 87 -3.57 -12.03 -10.12
CA PRO A 87 -4.35 -13.12 -10.70
C PRO A 87 -4.15 -13.32 -12.21
N VAL A 88 -3.78 -12.26 -12.95
CA VAL A 88 -3.44 -12.36 -14.38
C VAL A 88 -2.18 -13.21 -14.61
N TYR A 89 -1.29 -13.25 -13.62
CA TYR A 89 -0.03 -14.00 -13.65
C TYR A 89 -0.11 -15.35 -12.93
N GLY A 90 -1.32 -15.82 -12.57
CA GLY A 90 -1.55 -17.13 -11.96
C GLY A 90 -1.75 -17.14 -10.45
N ILE A 91 -1.52 -16.02 -9.74
CA ILE A 91 -1.71 -15.94 -8.28
C ILE A 91 -3.14 -15.48 -7.97
N LYS A 92 -4.06 -16.44 -7.82
CA LYS A 92 -5.49 -16.15 -7.58
C LYS A 92 -5.83 -15.81 -6.13
N VAL A 93 -5.02 -16.29 -5.18
CA VAL A 93 -5.26 -16.18 -3.73
C VAL A 93 -4.00 -15.67 -3.01
N GLY A 94 -4.13 -15.33 -1.72
CA GLY A 94 -2.97 -14.94 -0.92
C GLY A 94 -2.36 -13.56 -1.28
N LEU A 95 -3.17 -12.64 -1.80
CA LEU A 95 -2.69 -11.36 -2.37
C LEU A 95 -2.00 -10.40 -1.37
N THR A 96 -2.07 -10.69 -0.07
CA THR A 96 -1.49 -9.84 0.98
C THR A 96 -0.32 -10.49 1.73
N ASN A 97 0.14 -11.68 1.35
CA ASN A 97 1.26 -12.35 2.02
C ASN A 97 2.63 -11.77 1.59
N TYR A 98 3.72 -12.32 2.12
CA TYR A 98 5.09 -11.89 1.77
C TYR A 98 5.41 -12.16 0.30
N ALA A 99 5.06 -13.34 -0.22
CA ALA A 99 5.27 -13.75 -1.61
C ALA A 99 4.55 -12.84 -2.62
N ALA A 100 3.30 -12.48 -2.35
CA ALA A 100 2.55 -11.51 -3.15
C ALA A 100 3.20 -10.12 -3.10
N SER A 101 3.71 -9.70 -1.93
CA SER A 101 4.47 -8.46 -1.80
C SER A 101 5.69 -8.45 -2.73
N TYR A 102 6.47 -9.54 -2.71
CA TYR A 102 7.60 -9.74 -3.62
C TYR A 102 7.17 -9.64 -5.09
N CYS A 103 6.14 -10.38 -5.49
CA CYS A 103 5.61 -10.36 -6.85
C CYS A 103 5.18 -8.95 -7.29
N THR A 104 4.51 -8.18 -6.41
CA THR A 104 4.11 -6.80 -6.74
C THR A 104 5.31 -5.86 -6.92
N GLY A 105 6.39 -6.05 -6.15
CA GLY A 105 7.64 -5.32 -6.32
C GLY A 105 8.32 -5.64 -7.64
N LEU A 106 8.40 -6.94 -7.97
CA LEU A 106 8.96 -7.43 -9.24
C LEU A 106 8.17 -6.89 -10.45
N LEU A 107 6.84 -6.95 -10.38
CA LEU A 107 5.96 -6.42 -11.43
C LEU A 107 6.18 -4.92 -11.65
N LEU A 108 6.28 -4.15 -10.56
CA LEU A 108 6.55 -2.71 -10.65
C LEU A 108 7.88 -2.42 -11.32
N ALA A 109 8.94 -3.14 -10.92
CA ALA A 109 10.29 -2.97 -11.45
C ALA A 109 10.33 -3.27 -12.95
N ARG A 110 9.84 -4.44 -13.38
CA ARG A 110 9.83 -4.82 -14.80
C ARG A 110 8.99 -3.86 -15.64
N ARG A 111 7.82 -3.44 -15.15
CA ARG A 111 6.96 -2.46 -15.82
C ARG A 111 7.62 -1.09 -15.95
N LEU A 112 8.32 -0.63 -14.92
CA LEU A 112 9.05 0.64 -14.94
C LEU A 112 10.23 0.60 -15.91
N LEU A 113 11.03 -0.46 -15.86
CA LEU A 113 12.19 -0.62 -16.74
C LEU A 113 11.76 -0.75 -18.21
N GLN A 114 10.68 -1.48 -18.50
CA GLN A 114 10.11 -1.55 -19.86
C GLN A 114 9.67 -0.17 -20.36
N LYS A 115 9.00 0.61 -19.49
CA LYS A 115 8.59 1.99 -19.81
C LYS A 115 9.77 2.92 -20.08
N LEU A 116 10.92 2.69 -19.44
CA LEU A 116 12.16 3.46 -19.62
C LEU A 116 13.13 2.84 -20.64
N LYS A 117 12.77 1.70 -21.26
CA LYS A 117 13.62 0.93 -22.18
C LYS A 117 14.95 0.45 -21.57
N LEU A 118 14.93 0.15 -20.28
CA LEU A 118 16.08 -0.35 -19.50
C LEU A 118 15.93 -1.84 -19.12
N ASP A 119 14.86 -2.49 -19.57
CA ASP A 119 14.47 -3.84 -19.22
C ASP A 119 15.49 -4.91 -19.65
N LYS A 120 16.14 -4.70 -20.80
CA LYS A 120 17.17 -5.62 -21.33
C LYS A 120 18.53 -5.44 -20.64
N LEU A 121 18.88 -4.20 -20.29
CA LEU A 121 20.16 -3.87 -19.65
C LEU A 121 20.20 -4.34 -18.20
N TYR A 122 19.10 -4.13 -17.48
CA TYR A 122 18.98 -4.48 -16.07
C TYR A 122 17.91 -5.55 -15.88
N SER A 123 18.26 -6.81 -16.13
CA SER A 123 17.37 -7.96 -15.97
C SER A 123 17.10 -8.31 -14.49
N GLY A 124 18.03 -7.93 -13.60
CA GLY A 124 18.03 -8.36 -12.21
C GLY A 124 18.38 -9.84 -12.06
N THR A 125 18.08 -10.43 -10.90
CA THR A 125 18.36 -11.84 -10.60
C THR A 125 17.30 -12.75 -11.24
N THR A 126 17.65 -13.51 -12.28
CA THR A 126 16.73 -14.47 -12.90
C THR A 126 16.32 -15.58 -11.94
N ASP A 127 17.29 -16.12 -11.22
CA ASP A 127 17.13 -17.22 -10.27
C ASP A 127 17.03 -16.69 -8.85
N VAL A 128 15.85 -16.82 -8.25
CA VAL A 128 15.58 -16.24 -6.94
C VAL A 128 16.18 -17.12 -5.83
N THR A 129 17.38 -16.77 -5.41
CA THR A 129 18.12 -17.42 -4.30
C THR A 129 17.74 -16.88 -2.93
N GLY A 130 17.23 -15.64 -2.86
CA GLY A 130 16.91 -14.95 -1.60
C GLY A 130 18.11 -14.23 -0.97
N ASP A 131 19.29 -14.32 -1.56
CA ASP A 131 20.51 -13.69 -1.06
C ASP A 131 20.59 -12.19 -1.38
N GLU A 132 21.60 -11.50 -0.85
CA GLU A 132 21.89 -10.11 -1.16
C GLU A 132 22.16 -9.94 -2.67
N TYR A 133 21.49 -8.97 -3.26
CA TYR A 133 21.71 -8.59 -4.64
C TYR A 133 21.53 -7.10 -4.76
N ASN A 134 22.50 -6.42 -5.34
CA ASN A 134 22.46 -4.99 -5.63
C ASN A 134 22.78 -4.79 -7.10
N VAL A 135 21.94 -4.03 -7.80
CA VAL A 135 22.15 -3.74 -9.22
C VAL A 135 23.24 -2.70 -9.35
N GLU A 136 24.36 -3.10 -9.94
CA GLU A 136 25.47 -2.21 -10.29
C GLU A 136 25.18 -1.48 -11.61
N ASN A 137 25.85 -0.34 -11.80
CA ASN A 137 25.77 0.35 -13.08
C ASN A 137 26.62 -0.38 -14.11
N LEU A 138 26.25 -0.25 -15.38
CA LEU A 138 27.10 -0.72 -16.47
C LEU A 138 28.18 0.35 -16.72
N ASP A 139 29.37 -0.08 -17.13
CA ASP A 139 30.47 0.83 -17.48
C ASP A 139 30.09 1.71 -18.68
N GLU A 140 29.42 1.11 -19.67
CA GLU A 140 28.91 1.80 -20.85
C GLU A 140 27.37 1.70 -20.90
N GLY A 141 26.70 2.84 -20.67
CA GLY A 141 25.25 2.96 -20.83
C GLY A 141 24.56 3.84 -19.79
N PRO A 142 23.22 3.93 -19.85
CA PRO A 142 22.43 4.62 -18.83
C PRO A 142 22.54 3.87 -17.49
N GLY A 143 22.83 4.58 -16.41
CA GLY A 143 22.89 3.98 -15.09
C GLY A 143 21.57 3.35 -14.62
N ALA A 144 21.67 2.42 -13.67
CA ALA A 144 20.54 1.69 -13.12
C ALA A 144 19.54 2.66 -12.47
N PHE A 145 18.24 2.34 -12.59
CA PHE A 145 17.20 3.21 -12.04
C PHE A 145 17.25 3.23 -10.51
N ARG A 146 17.74 4.33 -9.95
CA ARG A 146 17.88 4.50 -8.50
C ARG A 146 16.60 5.03 -7.88
N CYS A 147 16.11 4.36 -6.84
CA CYS A 147 15.00 4.87 -6.03
C CYS A 147 15.16 4.54 -4.54
N TYR A 148 14.39 5.21 -3.69
CA TYR A 148 14.46 5.06 -2.23
C TYR A 148 13.15 4.52 -1.65
N LEU A 149 13.23 3.58 -0.71
CA LEU A 149 12.04 2.99 -0.09
C LEU A 149 11.28 4.02 0.79
N ASP A 150 10.00 4.21 0.52
CA ASP A 150 9.05 4.97 1.33
C ASP A 150 8.12 3.98 2.06
N VAL A 151 8.44 3.69 3.32
CA VAL A 151 7.63 2.82 4.20
C VAL A 151 6.40 3.52 4.80
N GLY A 152 6.31 4.85 4.66
CA GLY A 152 5.24 5.65 5.26
C GLY A 152 5.28 5.61 6.79
N LEU A 153 4.18 5.14 7.40
CA LEU A 153 4.03 5.00 8.86
C LEU A 153 4.20 3.55 9.33
N MET A 154 4.54 2.63 8.43
CA MET A 154 4.72 1.22 8.77
C MET A 154 5.96 1.04 9.64
N LYS A 155 5.85 0.18 10.67
CA LYS A 155 7.01 -0.21 11.48
C LYS A 155 7.98 -1.03 10.64
N THR A 156 9.25 -0.66 10.66
CA THR A 156 10.33 -1.37 9.96
C THR A 156 10.87 -2.53 10.78
N SER A 157 10.03 -3.52 11.07
CA SER A 157 10.44 -4.76 11.74
C SER A 157 11.09 -5.74 10.75
N ALA A 158 11.93 -6.64 11.26
CA ALA A 158 12.44 -7.76 10.47
C ALA A 158 11.26 -8.62 9.96
N GLY A 159 11.34 -9.10 8.73
CA GLY A 159 10.30 -9.90 8.09
C GLY A 159 9.04 -9.14 7.67
N ALA A 160 8.99 -7.81 7.82
CA ALA A 160 7.85 -7.04 7.36
C ALA A 160 7.67 -7.16 5.83
N ARG A 161 6.43 -7.38 5.39
CA ARG A 161 6.06 -7.52 3.96
C ARG A 161 6.50 -6.35 3.08
N VAL A 162 6.66 -5.15 3.64
CA VAL A 162 7.20 -3.98 2.91
C VAL A 162 8.57 -4.28 2.32
N PHE A 163 9.40 -5.05 3.03
CA PHE A 163 10.70 -5.48 2.54
C PHE A 163 10.61 -6.60 1.50
N GLY A 164 9.54 -7.41 1.50
CA GLY A 164 9.27 -8.33 0.39
C GLY A 164 9.12 -7.60 -0.94
N ALA A 165 8.32 -6.52 -0.98
CA ALA A 165 8.19 -5.68 -2.17
C ALA A 165 9.49 -4.96 -2.54
N LEU A 166 10.28 -4.53 -1.54
CA LEU A 166 11.64 -4.01 -1.79
C LEU A 166 12.50 -5.06 -2.51
N LYS A 167 12.56 -6.29 -1.98
CA LYS A 167 13.39 -7.36 -2.55
C LYS A 167 12.95 -7.70 -3.96
N GLY A 168 11.65 -7.86 -4.20
CA GLY A 168 11.13 -8.11 -5.55
C GLY A 168 11.45 -6.98 -6.53
N ALA A 169 11.42 -5.72 -6.06
CA ALA A 169 11.79 -4.58 -6.89
C ALA A 169 13.29 -4.56 -7.24
N VAL A 170 14.15 -4.94 -6.29
CA VAL A 170 15.60 -5.06 -6.49
C VAL A 170 15.93 -6.21 -7.44
N ASP A 171 15.39 -7.40 -7.20
CA ASP A 171 15.56 -8.58 -8.08
C ASP A 171 14.94 -8.37 -9.48
N GLY A 172 14.05 -7.38 -9.62
CA GLY A 172 13.51 -6.94 -10.89
C GLY A 172 14.42 -5.98 -11.68
N GLY A 173 15.51 -5.49 -11.09
CA GLY A 173 16.50 -4.62 -11.72
C GLY A 173 16.52 -3.16 -11.23
N LEU A 174 15.80 -2.82 -10.14
CA LEU A 174 15.91 -1.47 -9.56
C LEU A 174 17.08 -1.37 -8.57
N ASN A 175 17.81 -0.26 -8.61
CA ASN A 175 18.81 0.04 -7.61
C ASN A 175 18.16 0.73 -6.40
N ILE A 176 17.99 -0.01 -5.31
CA ILE A 176 17.43 0.49 -4.06
C ILE A 176 18.42 0.23 -2.93
N PRO A 177 18.98 1.26 -2.27
CA PRO A 177 19.94 1.05 -1.20
C PRO A 177 19.25 0.43 0.01
N HIS A 178 19.77 -0.71 0.47
CA HIS A 178 19.22 -1.45 1.60
C HIS A 178 20.30 -2.29 2.32
N SER A 179 19.90 -3.00 3.38
CA SER A 179 20.75 -3.93 4.12
C SER A 179 19.94 -5.17 4.46
N MET A 180 20.59 -6.31 4.67
CA MET A 180 19.89 -7.59 4.86
C MET A 180 19.16 -7.73 6.21
N LYS A 181 19.41 -6.82 7.16
CA LYS A 181 18.90 -6.85 8.55
C LYS A 181 17.38 -6.87 8.72
N ARG A 182 16.63 -6.52 7.67
CA ARG A 182 15.17 -6.39 7.73
C ARG A 182 14.43 -7.50 6.97
N PHE A 183 15.16 -8.39 6.31
CA PHE A 183 14.56 -9.54 5.65
C PHE A 183 14.28 -10.69 6.62
N PRO A 184 13.29 -11.55 6.31
CA PRO A 184 13.17 -12.83 6.98
C PRO A 184 14.47 -13.64 6.87
N GLY A 185 14.86 -14.34 7.94
CA GLY A 185 16.11 -15.11 7.97
C GLY A 185 17.32 -14.36 8.54
N TYR A 186 17.20 -13.06 8.84
CA TYR A 186 18.20 -12.34 9.63
C TYR A 186 17.99 -12.61 11.11
N ASP A 187 19.03 -13.09 11.79
CA ASP A 187 19.05 -13.23 13.23
C ASP A 187 19.78 -12.04 13.89
N ALA A 188 19.17 -11.46 14.92
CA ALA A 188 19.68 -10.28 15.59
C ALA A 188 20.81 -10.62 16.58
N GLU A 189 20.83 -11.85 17.11
CA GLU A 189 21.80 -12.30 18.10
C GLU A 189 23.13 -12.68 17.44
N SER A 190 23.09 -13.60 16.48
CA SER A 190 24.27 -13.97 15.68
C SER A 190 24.69 -12.91 14.66
N LYS A 191 23.78 -12.00 14.27
CA LYS A 191 23.95 -11.03 13.17
C LYS A 191 24.17 -11.69 11.80
N GLU A 192 23.80 -12.94 11.66
CA GLU A 192 23.90 -13.71 10.42
C GLU A 192 22.59 -13.67 9.64
N PHE A 193 22.70 -13.84 8.32
CA PHE A 193 21.56 -13.87 7.41
C PHE A 193 21.48 -15.21 6.69
N ASN A 194 20.34 -15.89 6.85
CA ASN A 194 20.05 -17.14 6.16
C ASN A 194 19.18 -16.88 4.91
N ALA A 195 19.80 -16.98 3.74
CA ALA A 195 19.15 -16.78 2.45
C ALA A 195 18.05 -17.82 2.16
N GLU A 196 18.18 -19.05 2.66
CA GLU A 196 17.18 -20.11 2.45
C GLU A 196 15.86 -19.79 3.13
N VAL A 197 15.91 -19.25 4.35
CA VAL A 197 14.70 -18.80 5.07
C VAL A 197 14.03 -17.67 4.29
N HIS A 198 14.80 -16.71 3.79
CA HIS A 198 14.25 -15.65 2.96
C HIS A 198 13.58 -16.20 1.69
N ARG A 199 14.24 -17.13 1.01
CA ARG A 199 13.72 -17.83 -0.18
C ARG A 199 12.40 -18.55 0.11
N LYS A 200 12.30 -19.25 1.26
CA LYS A 200 11.04 -19.88 1.72
C LYS A 200 9.91 -18.87 1.87
N HIS A 201 10.20 -17.65 2.32
CA HIS A 201 9.20 -16.59 2.39
C HIS A 201 8.79 -16.03 1.03
N ILE A 202 9.75 -15.88 0.10
CA ILE A 202 9.49 -15.40 -1.27
C ILE A 202 8.57 -16.38 -2.03
N PHE A 203 8.80 -17.69 -1.90
CA PHE A 203 7.98 -18.71 -2.56
C PHE A 203 6.76 -19.16 -1.76
N GLY A 204 6.48 -18.53 -0.62
CA GLY A 204 5.28 -18.85 0.16
C GLY A 204 5.32 -20.21 0.86
N ILE A 205 6.50 -20.83 1.01
CA ILE A 205 6.66 -22.15 1.67
C ILE A 205 6.17 -22.09 3.12
N HIS A 206 6.44 -21.01 3.85
CA HIS A 206 5.86 -20.79 5.19
C HIS A 206 4.32 -20.84 5.23
N VAL A 207 3.64 -20.47 4.13
CA VAL A 207 2.18 -20.60 4.02
C VAL A 207 1.79 -22.04 3.72
N ALA A 208 2.56 -22.73 2.88
CA ALA A 208 2.38 -24.16 2.62
C ALA A 208 2.56 -25.00 3.90
N ASP A 209 3.59 -24.70 4.69
CA ASP A 209 3.85 -25.37 5.97
C ASP A 209 2.70 -25.12 6.96
N TYR A 210 2.20 -23.89 7.03
CA TYR A 210 1.03 -23.57 7.85
C TYR A 210 -0.25 -24.27 7.35
N MET A 211 -0.39 -24.48 6.03
CA MET A 211 -1.49 -25.29 5.47
C MET A 211 -1.39 -26.75 5.88
N ARG A 212 -0.19 -27.35 5.85
CA ARG A 212 0.04 -28.74 6.26
C ARG A 212 -0.25 -28.92 7.76
N GLN A 213 0.32 -28.03 8.58
CA GLN A 213 0.11 -28.06 10.03
C GLN A 213 -1.38 -27.98 10.39
N LEU A 214 -2.13 -27.04 9.82
CA LEU A 214 -3.57 -26.92 10.11
C LEU A 214 -4.39 -28.09 9.60
N ALA A 215 -4.03 -28.67 8.45
CA ALA A 215 -4.75 -29.82 7.92
C ALA A 215 -4.61 -31.06 8.81
N GLU A 216 -3.48 -31.19 9.53
CA GLU A 216 -3.23 -32.27 10.48
C GLU A 216 -3.86 -32.01 11.86
N GLU A 217 -3.79 -30.76 12.36
CA GLU A 217 -4.25 -30.39 13.70
C GLU A 217 -5.77 -30.13 13.80
N ASP A 218 -6.34 -29.37 12.86
CA ASP A 218 -7.73 -28.87 12.93
C ASP A 218 -8.30 -28.55 11.53
N ASP A 219 -9.10 -29.47 10.99
CA ASP A 219 -9.74 -29.36 9.67
C ASP A 219 -10.75 -28.19 9.59
N ASP A 220 -11.41 -27.83 10.69
CA ASP A 220 -12.35 -26.69 10.69
C ASP A 220 -11.60 -25.35 10.64
N ALA A 221 -10.50 -25.24 11.39
CA ALA A 221 -9.59 -24.09 11.29
C ALA A 221 -8.96 -23.99 9.89
N TYR A 222 -8.57 -25.12 9.30
CA TYR A 222 -8.06 -25.19 7.93
C TYR A 222 -9.07 -24.67 6.91
N LYS A 223 -10.31 -25.18 6.93
CA LYS A 223 -11.39 -24.71 6.05
C LYS A 223 -11.67 -23.23 6.23
N ARG A 224 -11.65 -22.72 7.46
CA ARG A 224 -11.87 -21.29 7.73
C ARG A 224 -10.76 -20.42 7.13
N GLN A 225 -9.50 -20.77 7.40
CA GLN A 225 -8.34 -19.96 7.02
C GLN A 225 -8.05 -20.04 5.52
N PHE A 226 -8.19 -21.23 4.93
CA PHE A 226 -7.81 -21.53 3.56
C PHE A 226 -9.01 -21.82 2.63
N SER A 227 -10.22 -21.42 3.00
CA SER A 227 -11.45 -21.58 2.21
C SER A 227 -11.29 -21.22 0.72
N GLN A 228 -10.62 -20.10 0.41
CA GLN A 228 -10.39 -19.69 -0.97
C GLN A 228 -9.36 -20.59 -1.68
N TYR A 229 -8.35 -21.11 -0.99
CA TYR A 229 -7.39 -22.05 -1.57
C TYR A 229 -8.10 -23.35 -1.96
N ILE A 230 -8.96 -23.87 -1.08
CA ILE A 230 -9.80 -25.05 -1.35
C ILE A 230 -10.70 -24.79 -2.57
N LYS A 231 -11.37 -23.63 -2.61
CA LYS A 231 -12.23 -23.24 -3.74
C LYS A 231 -11.49 -23.22 -5.09
N PHE A 232 -10.22 -22.84 -5.11
CA PHE A 232 -9.41 -22.79 -6.32
C PHE A 232 -8.57 -24.05 -6.55
N GLY A 233 -8.69 -25.07 -5.69
CA GLY A 233 -7.96 -26.34 -5.79
C GLY A 233 -6.45 -26.19 -5.63
N ILE A 234 -5.99 -25.23 -4.82
CA ILE A 234 -4.55 -24.98 -4.60
C ILE A 234 -4.12 -25.71 -3.32
N THR A 235 -3.30 -26.74 -3.47
CA THR A 235 -2.70 -27.50 -2.35
C THR A 235 -1.37 -26.90 -1.91
N ALA A 236 -0.87 -27.31 -0.75
CA ALA A 236 0.39 -26.81 -0.18
C ALA A 236 1.59 -27.00 -1.13
N ASP A 237 1.67 -28.15 -1.81
CA ASP A 237 2.80 -28.49 -2.69
C ASP A 237 2.83 -27.67 -3.98
N MET A 238 1.66 -27.18 -4.43
CA MET A 238 1.54 -26.38 -5.65
C MET A 238 1.98 -24.92 -5.46
N ILE A 239 2.12 -24.44 -4.22
CA ILE A 239 2.34 -23.01 -3.92
C ILE A 239 3.67 -22.52 -4.48
N GLU A 240 4.76 -23.27 -4.30
CA GLU A 240 6.08 -22.87 -4.77
C GLU A 240 6.11 -22.75 -6.30
N GLU A 241 5.58 -23.75 -7.00
CA GLU A 241 5.49 -23.72 -8.46
C GLU A 241 4.61 -22.57 -8.97
N MET A 242 3.50 -22.29 -8.29
CA MET A 242 2.61 -21.17 -8.64
C MET A 242 3.38 -19.85 -8.64
N TYR A 243 4.16 -19.57 -7.61
CA TYR A 243 4.96 -18.35 -7.53
C TYR A 243 6.12 -18.33 -8.55
N LYS A 244 6.80 -19.46 -8.80
CA LYS A 244 7.82 -19.56 -9.86
C LYS A 244 7.24 -19.23 -11.24
N LYS A 245 6.09 -19.82 -11.58
CA LYS A 245 5.35 -19.56 -12.83
C LYS A 245 4.94 -18.08 -12.93
N ALA A 246 4.48 -17.50 -11.82
CA ALA A 246 4.13 -16.08 -11.79
C ALA A 246 5.33 -15.16 -12.00
N HIS A 247 6.50 -15.45 -11.41
CA HIS A 247 7.71 -14.66 -11.63
C HIS A 247 8.13 -14.68 -13.11
N ALA A 248 8.07 -15.84 -13.76
CA ALA A 248 8.34 -15.98 -15.19
C ALA A 248 7.32 -15.19 -16.04
N ALA A 249 6.03 -15.32 -15.73
CA ALA A 249 4.96 -14.62 -16.44
C ALA A 249 5.08 -13.09 -16.32
N ILE A 250 5.44 -12.57 -15.13
CA ILE A 250 5.68 -11.14 -14.89
C ILE A 250 6.85 -10.63 -15.74
N ARG A 251 7.91 -11.43 -15.90
CA ARG A 251 9.06 -11.05 -16.73
C ARG A 251 8.71 -11.05 -18.21
N ALA A 252 7.86 -11.98 -18.65
CA ALA A 252 7.44 -12.08 -20.04
C ALA A 252 6.55 -10.90 -20.47
N ASP A 253 5.55 -10.53 -19.68
CA ASP A 253 4.64 -9.41 -19.99
C ASP A 253 4.30 -8.59 -18.73
N PRO A 254 5.09 -7.56 -18.39
CA PRO A 254 4.80 -6.73 -17.23
C PRO A 254 3.79 -5.60 -17.52
N ALA A 255 3.22 -5.52 -18.72
CA ALA A 255 2.41 -4.38 -19.15
C ALA A 255 1.13 -4.22 -18.32
N HIS A 256 0.69 -2.98 -18.11
CA HIS A 256 -0.57 -2.70 -17.43
C HIS A 256 -1.73 -2.79 -18.43
N LYS A 257 -2.67 -3.71 -18.18
CA LYS A 257 -3.90 -3.84 -18.96
C LYS A 257 -4.97 -2.88 -18.41
N LYS A 258 -5.21 -1.79 -19.13
CA LYS A 258 -6.22 -0.79 -18.74
C LYS A 258 -7.62 -1.40 -18.84
N VAL A 259 -8.42 -1.25 -17.80
CA VAL A 259 -9.83 -1.66 -17.83
C VAL A 259 -10.62 -0.68 -18.72
N GLU A 260 -11.07 -1.15 -19.87
CA GLU A 260 -11.95 -0.40 -20.76
C GLU A 260 -13.40 -0.49 -20.28
N ARG A 261 -14.06 0.66 -20.17
CA ARG A 261 -15.48 0.74 -19.82
C ARG A 261 -16.24 1.20 -21.04
N THR A 262 -17.05 0.32 -21.59
CA THR A 262 -17.80 0.54 -22.84
C THR A 262 -19.03 1.41 -22.67
N LYS A 263 -19.60 1.50 -21.46
CA LYS A 263 -20.81 2.28 -21.19
C LYS A 263 -20.48 3.61 -20.54
N GLU A 264 -21.11 4.68 -21.04
CA GLU A 264 -21.06 5.97 -20.38
C GLU A 264 -21.68 5.89 -18.97
N PRO A 265 -21.05 6.50 -17.95
CA PRO A 265 -21.56 6.43 -16.59
C PRO A 265 -22.83 7.26 -16.44
N VAL A 266 -23.93 6.63 -16.01
CA VAL A 266 -25.16 7.32 -15.63
C VAL A 266 -24.88 8.21 -14.41
N LYS A 267 -25.09 9.52 -14.55
CA LYS A 267 -24.85 10.52 -13.49
C LYS A 267 -25.94 10.49 -12.42
N LYS A 268 -25.89 9.51 -11.51
CA LYS A 268 -26.76 9.44 -10.33
C LYS A 268 -26.14 10.18 -9.14
N ARG A 269 -26.96 11.00 -8.46
CA ARG A 269 -26.55 11.68 -7.23
C ARG A 269 -26.87 10.83 -6.01
N TRP A 270 -25.84 10.37 -5.32
CA TRP A 270 -25.97 9.58 -4.08
C TRP A 270 -25.99 10.45 -2.81
N ASN A 271 -25.38 11.63 -2.87
CA ASN A 271 -25.25 12.54 -1.73
C ASN A 271 -26.29 13.66 -1.78
N LYS A 272 -26.87 14.00 -0.62
CA LYS A 272 -27.81 15.13 -0.52
C LYS A 272 -27.20 16.43 -1.03
N ARG A 273 -28.01 17.25 -1.70
CA ARG A 273 -27.60 18.59 -2.13
C ARG A 273 -27.37 19.49 -0.92
N LYS A 274 -26.29 20.27 -0.95
CA LYS A 274 -26.12 21.38 -0.01
C LYS A 274 -27.29 22.33 -0.21
N LEU A 275 -28.07 22.53 0.85
CA LEU A 275 -29.17 23.49 0.87
C LEU A 275 -28.63 24.88 0.52
N SER A 276 -29.34 25.56 -0.38
CA SER A 276 -29.14 26.97 -0.69
C SER A 276 -29.45 27.84 0.53
N LEU A 277 -29.00 29.09 0.50
CA LEU A 277 -29.28 30.04 1.58
C LEU A 277 -30.79 30.30 1.73
N ALA A 278 -31.52 30.40 0.62
CA ALA A 278 -32.96 30.65 0.62
C ALA A 278 -33.73 29.48 1.26
N GLU A 279 -33.42 28.23 0.87
CA GLU A 279 -34.01 27.03 1.48
C GLU A 279 -33.73 26.97 2.99
N ARG A 280 -32.52 27.33 3.43
CA ARG A 280 -32.19 27.39 4.87
C ARG A 280 -32.98 28.46 5.61
N LYS A 281 -33.06 29.67 5.06
CA LYS A 281 -33.82 30.78 5.67
C LYS A 281 -35.30 30.44 5.79
N ASN A 282 -35.88 29.86 4.73
CA ASN A 282 -37.27 29.43 4.74
C ASN A 282 -37.51 28.34 5.79
N CYS A 283 -36.64 27.33 5.86
CA CYS A 283 -36.74 26.27 6.87
C CYS A 283 -36.69 26.83 8.31
N ILE A 284 -35.84 27.83 8.58
CA ILE A 284 -35.80 28.50 9.88
C ILE A 284 -37.10 29.27 10.15
N LYS A 285 -37.62 30.00 9.16
CA LYS A 285 -38.88 30.75 9.27
C LYS A 285 -40.04 29.82 9.61
N GLN A 286 -40.16 28.71 8.88
CA GLN A 286 -41.19 27.69 9.10
C GLN A 286 -41.08 27.07 10.50
N LYS A 287 -39.87 26.72 10.96
CA LYS A 287 -39.65 26.17 12.31
C LYS A 287 -40.07 27.15 13.43
N LYS A 288 -39.76 28.44 13.27
CA LYS A 288 -40.19 29.46 14.24
C LYS A 288 -41.71 29.60 14.27
N ALA A 289 -42.35 29.66 13.11
CA ALA A 289 -43.80 29.75 13.01
C ALA A 289 -44.50 28.53 13.64
N SER A 290 -44.05 27.31 13.32
CA SER A 290 -44.61 26.09 13.91
C SER A 290 -44.43 26.02 15.42
N PHE A 291 -43.31 26.52 15.95
CA PHE A 291 -43.06 26.55 17.39
C PHE A 291 -44.00 27.52 18.11
N LEU A 292 -44.17 28.73 17.57
CA LEU A 292 -45.12 29.71 18.10
C LEU A 292 -46.56 29.16 18.10
N GLN A 293 -46.94 28.45 17.03
CA GLN A 293 -48.26 27.83 16.93
C GLN A 293 -48.48 26.74 17.98
N LYS A 294 -47.47 25.91 18.27
CA LYS A 294 -47.53 24.89 19.34
C LYS A 294 -47.66 25.47 20.74
N ILE A 295 -47.01 26.61 20.99
CA ILE A 295 -47.17 27.33 22.26
C ILE A 295 -48.60 27.85 22.39
N GLN A 296 -49.15 28.43 21.31
CA GLN A 296 -50.50 28.97 21.30
C GLN A 296 -51.60 27.90 21.44
N SER A 297 -51.36 26.68 20.96
CA SER A 297 -52.30 25.56 21.10
C SER A 297 -52.25 24.85 22.46
N GLY A 298 -51.39 25.30 23.39
CA GLY A 298 -51.28 24.70 24.73
C GLY A 298 -50.59 23.34 24.77
N GLU A 299 -50.06 22.85 23.64
CA GLU A 299 -49.38 21.55 23.53
C GLU A 299 -47.85 21.63 23.80
N GLY A 300 -47.33 22.82 24.09
CA GLY A 300 -45.92 23.03 24.40
C GLY A 300 -45.71 23.34 25.88
N GLU A 301 -45.20 22.37 26.65
CA GLU A 301 -44.62 22.66 27.98
C GLU A 301 -43.41 23.61 27.81
N ALA A 302 -43.36 24.62 28.68
CA ALA A 302 -42.32 25.66 28.71
C ALA A 302 -40.97 25.13 29.21
#